data_AF-A0A958LFG5-F1
#
_entry.id   AF-A0A958LFG5-F1
#
_cell.length_a   1.000
_cell.length_b   1.000
_cell.length_c   1.000
_cell.angle_alpha   90.00
_cell.angle_beta   90.00
_cell.angle_gamma   90.00
#
_symmetry.space_group_name_H-M   'P 1'
#
loop_
_entity.id
_entity.type
_entity.pdbx_description
1 polymer ?
#
loop_
_entity_poly.entity_id
_entity_poly.type
_entity_poly.pdbx_seq_one_letter_code
_entity_poly.pdbx_strand_id
1 'polypeptide(L)'
;MSVAFVDKLLESFDKLERCITVTEEVLAKKPDVPAEVLARVQQYATIVRKQRELAGQLEAHLEAQNWAEVSRHVKIINGLSGMIRDDAQEILASSGGLLTDAADTPQLC
;
A
#
# COMPACT_ATOMS: atom_id res chain seq x y z
N MET A 1 -8.87 0.77 24.85
CA MET A 1 -8.32 1.79 23.93
C MET A 1 -7.41 1.19 22.86
N SER A 2 -6.70 0.08 23.11
CA SER A 2 -5.77 -0.57 22.16
C SER A 2 -6.44 -1.27 20.97
N VAL A 3 -7.49 -2.05 21.19
CA VAL A 3 -8.12 -2.90 20.16
C VAL A 3 -8.68 -2.06 19.00
N ALA A 4 -9.44 -1.01 19.31
CA ALA A 4 -10.00 -0.11 18.29
C ALA A 4 -8.95 0.62 17.44
N PHE A 5 -7.70 0.73 17.90
CA PHE A 5 -6.60 1.27 17.09
C PHE A 5 -6.07 0.22 16.12
N VAL A 6 -5.85 -1.02 16.59
CA VAL A 6 -5.40 -2.13 15.75
C VAL A 6 -6.43 -2.45 14.67
N ASP A 7 -7.73 -2.44 15.01
CA ASP A 7 -8.81 -2.65 14.05
C ASP A 7 -8.78 -1.64 12.90
N LYS A 8 -8.62 -0.34 13.23
CA LYS A 8 -8.50 0.73 12.22
C LYS A 8 -7.25 0.56 11.36
N LEU A 9 -6.16 0.06 11.94
CA LEU A 9 -4.92 -0.19 11.22
C LEU A 9 -5.10 -1.35 10.22
N LEU A 10 -5.73 -2.45 10.65
CA LEU A 10 -6.07 -3.57 9.77
C LEU A 10 -7.04 -3.13 8.65
N GLU A 11 -8.06 -2.34 8.96
CA GLU A 11 -8.97 -1.77 7.96
C GLU A 11 -8.22 -0.88 6.94
N SER A 12 -7.20 -0.13 7.39
CA SER A 12 -6.36 0.66 6.50
C SER A 12 -5.53 -0.21 5.55
N PHE A 13 -5.08 -1.38 6.01
CA PHE A 13 -4.37 -2.33 5.16
C PHE A 13 -5.30 -3.00 4.16
N ASP A 14 -6.53 -3.34 4.53
CA ASP A 14 -7.53 -3.86 3.60
C ASP A 14 -7.80 -2.88 2.45
N LYS A 15 -7.90 -1.57 2.79
CA LYS A 15 -8.06 -0.51 1.78
C LYS A 15 -6.85 -0.41 0.87
N LEU A 16 -5.64 -0.46 1.44
CA LEU A 16 -4.40 -0.38 0.68
C LEU A 16 -4.21 -1.59 -0.25
N GLU A 17 -4.48 -2.81 0.25
CA GLU A 17 -4.44 -4.04 -0.53
C GLU A 17 -5.41 -3.98 -1.71
N ARG A 18 -6.65 -3.53 -1.48
CA ARG A 18 -7.62 -3.31 -2.55
C ARG A 18 -7.14 -2.29 -3.58
N CYS A 19 -6.54 -1.19 -3.15
CA CYS A 19 -5.95 -0.19 -4.05
C CYS A 19 -4.83 -0.79 -4.89
N ILE A 20 -3.96 -1.61 -4.31
CA ILE A 20 -2.88 -2.31 -5.03
C ILE A 20 -3.48 -3.23 -6.09
N THR A 21 -4.44 -4.09 -5.72
CA THR A 21 -5.09 -5.02 -6.67
C THR A 21 -5.74 -4.27 -7.84
N VAL A 22 -6.51 -3.21 -7.57
CA VAL A 22 -7.12 -2.40 -8.64
C VAL A 22 -6.05 -1.76 -9.53
N THR A 23 -4.95 -1.29 -8.93
CA THR A 23 -3.84 -0.70 -9.67
C THR A 23 -3.18 -1.73 -10.59
N GLU A 24 -2.91 -2.95 -10.09
CA GLU A 24 -2.39 -4.06 -10.90
C GLU A 24 -3.31 -4.38 -12.08
N GLU A 25 -4.61 -4.48 -11.85
CA GLU A 25 -5.59 -4.75 -12.90
C GLU A 25 -5.62 -3.65 -13.97
N VAL A 26 -5.50 -2.38 -13.57
CA VAL A 26 -5.47 -1.24 -14.50
C VAL A 26 -4.16 -1.23 -15.29
N LEU A 27 -3.02 -1.47 -14.64
CA LEU A 27 -1.72 -1.51 -15.28
C LEU A 27 -1.60 -2.69 -16.25
N ALA A 28 -2.14 -3.85 -15.91
CA ALA A 28 -2.14 -5.04 -16.77
C ALA A 28 -2.94 -4.84 -18.08
N LYS A 29 -3.89 -3.90 -18.11
CA LYS A 29 -4.68 -3.57 -19.32
C LYS A 29 -4.01 -2.52 -20.21
N LYS A 30 -2.93 -1.88 -19.76
CA LYS A 30 -2.22 -0.84 -20.52
C LYS A 30 -1.04 -1.46 -21.29
N PRO A 31 -0.96 -1.26 -22.62
CA PRO A 31 0.07 -1.89 -23.44
C PRO A 31 1.48 -1.31 -23.21
N ASP A 32 1.60 -0.11 -22.65
CA ASP A 32 2.86 0.63 -22.54
C ASP A 32 3.37 0.80 -21.10
N VAL A 33 2.97 -0.07 -20.17
CA VAL A 33 3.47 -0.03 -18.78
C VAL A 33 4.82 -0.75 -18.71
N PRO A 34 5.89 -0.08 -18.23
CA PRO A 34 7.16 -0.74 -18.01
C PRO A 34 7.03 -1.94 -17.07
N ALA A 35 7.63 -3.07 -17.42
CA ALA A 35 7.58 -4.29 -16.60
C ALA A 35 8.08 -4.06 -15.17
N GLU A 36 9.03 -3.14 -15.00
CA GLU A 36 9.55 -2.73 -13.69
C GLU A 36 8.47 -2.09 -12.81
N VAL A 37 7.59 -1.24 -13.38
CA VAL A 37 6.49 -0.62 -12.64
C VAL A 37 5.52 -1.68 -12.15
N LEU A 38 5.15 -2.64 -13.00
CA LEU A 38 4.27 -3.74 -12.62
C LEU A 38 4.91 -4.60 -11.51
N ALA A 39 6.19 -4.91 -11.63
CA ALA A 39 6.93 -5.66 -10.61
C ALA A 39 6.98 -4.92 -9.26
N ARG A 40 7.15 -3.59 -9.26
CA ARG A 40 7.11 -2.76 -8.04
C ARG A 40 5.73 -2.78 -7.38
N VAL A 41 4.65 -2.63 -8.16
CA VAL A 41 3.28 -2.71 -7.62
C VAL A 41 3.01 -4.08 -6.98
N GLN A 42 3.47 -5.18 -7.61
CA GLN A 42 3.36 -6.53 -7.04
C GLN A 42 4.12 -6.69 -5.72
N GLN A 43 5.24 -5.99 -5.55
CA GLN A 43 5.98 -6.00 -4.29
C GLN A 43 5.21 -5.31 -3.16
N TYR A 44 4.36 -4.32 -3.46
CA TYR A 44 3.55 -3.66 -2.43
C TYR A 44 2.61 -4.64 -1.72
N ALA A 45 1.99 -5.58 -2.44
CA ALA A 45 1.12 -6.59 -1.83
C ALA A 45 1.87 -7.43 -0.78
N THR A 46 3.13 -7.78 -1.06
CA THR A 46 3.99 -8.51 -0.11
C THR A 46 4.31 -7.67 1.12
N ILE A 47 4.57 -6.37 0.94
CA ILE A 47 4.84 -5.45 2.05
C ILE A 47 3.60 -5.28 2.92
N VAL A 48 2.42 -5.07 2.33
CA VAL A 48 1.15 -4.90 3.06
C VAL A 48 0.82 -6.16 3.86
N ARG A 49 1.01 -7.36 3.28
CA ARG A 49 0.84 -8.62 4.02
C ARG A 49 1.73 -8.67 5.28
N LYS A 50 2.98 -8.22 5.18
CA LYS A 50 3.90 -8.16 6.32
C LYS A 50 3.47 -7.13 7.37
N GLN A 51 2.93 -5.98 6.94
CA GLN A 51 2.34 -5.00 7.85
C GLN A 51 1.14 -5.57 8.61
N ARG A 52 0.29 -6.36 7.93
CA ARG A 52 -0.84 -7.06 8.55
C ARG A 52 -0.41 -8.05 9.61
N GLU A 53 0.61 -8.86 9.32
CA GLU A 53 1.19 -9.80 10.28
C GLU A 53 1.70 -9.07 11.54
N LEU A 54 2.43 -7.96 11.35
CA LEU A 54 2.92 -7.14 12.46
C LEU A 54 1.77 -6.51 13.26
N ALA A 55 0.71 -6.04 12.60
CA ALA A 55 -0.46 -5.51 13.32
C ALA A 55 -1.21 -6.59 14.10
N GLY A 56 -1.29 -7.83 13.59
CA GLY A 56 -1.84 -8.95 14.36
C GLY A 56 -1.02 -9.25 15.62
N GLN A 57 0.31 -9.17 15.55
CA GLN A 57 1.19 -9.32 16.71
C GLN A 57 1.10 -8.13 17.68
N LEU A 58 0.80 -6.93 17.17
CA LEU A 58 0.68 -5.71 17.96
C LEU A 58 -0.43 -5.81 19.01
N GLU A 59 -1.54 -6.48 18.68
CA GLU A 59 -2.63 -6.72 19.63
C GLU A 59 -2.15 -7.52 20.84
N ALA A 60 -1.45 -8.65 20.62
CA ALA A 60 -0.88 -9.46 21.68
C ALA A 60 0.13 -8.68 22.55
N HIS A 61 0.96 -7.82 21.93
CA HIS A 61 1.89 -6.97 22.67
C HIS A 61 1.20 -5.88 23.49
N LEU A 62 0.08 -5.33 23.01
CA LEU A 62 -0.74 -4.36 23.73
C LEU A 62 -1.40 -4.99 24.96
N GLU A 63 -1.95 -6.20 24.83
CA GLU A 63 -2.53 -6.94 25.95
C GLU A 63 -1.48 -7.31 27.02
N ALA A 64 -0.29 -7.72 26.57
CA ALA A 64 0.83 -8.03 27.46
C ALA A 64 1.53 -6.78 28.04
N GLN A 65 1.07 -5.56 27.69
CA GLN A 65 1.70 -4.28 28.07
C GLN A 65 3.20 -4.22 27.71
N ASN A 66 3.62 -4.92 26.66
CA ASN A 66 5.00 -4.92 26.19
C ASN A 66 5.24 -3.69 25.30
N TRP A 67 5.35 -2.52 25.93
CA TRP A 67 5.46 -1.24 25.24
C TRP A 67 6.70 -1.12 24.35
N ALA A 68 7.76 -1.87 24.64
CA ALA A 68 8.97 -1.92 23.82
C ALA A 68 8.67 -2.52 22.44
N GLU A 69 8.01 -3.68 22.40
CA GLU A 69 7.62 -4.32 21.13
C GLU A 69 6.49 -3.56 20.45
N VAL A 70 5.53 -2.99 21.18
CA VAL A 70 4.52 -2.08 20.60
C VAL A 70 5.18 -0.93 19.83
N SER A 71 6.16 -0.26 20.45
CA SER A 71 6.90 0.83 19.78
C SER A 71 7.68 0.35 18.56
N ARG A 72 8.28 -0.85 18.64
CA ARG A 72 9.04 -1.46 17.56
C ARG A 72 8.16 -1.77 16.36
N HIS A 73 7.05 -2.47 16.56
CA HIS A 73 6.13 -2.84 15.48
C HIS A 73 5.52 -1.60 14.82
N VAL A 74 5.12 -0.58 15.59
CA VAL A 74 4.63 0.69 15.04
C VAL A 74 5.68 1.37 14.15
N LYS A 75 6.95 1.40 14.58
CA LYS A 75 8.04 1.95 13.75
C LYS A 75 8.24 1.19 12.45
N ILE A 76 8.23 -0.15 12.51
CA ILE A 76 8.39 -0.99 11.32
C ILE A 76 7.22 -0.79 10.36
N ILE A 77 5.98 -0.81 10.86
CA ILE A 77 4.77 -0.58 10.06
C ILE A 77 4.83 0.77 9.37
N ASN A 78 5.17 1.84 10.09
CA ASN A 78 5.28 3.18 9.53
C ASN A 78 6.40 3.29 8.50
N GLY A 79 7.54 2.63 8.72
CA GLY A 79 8.64 2.58 7.76
C GLY A 79 8.25 1.87 6.46
N LEU A 80 7.54 0.74 6.55
CA LEU A 80 7.01 0.02 5.39
C LEU A 80 5.96 0.85 4.62
N SER A 81 5.08 1.56 5.32
CA SER A 81 4.12 2.48 4.68
C SER A 81 4.82 3.65 3.99
N GLY A 82 5.89 4.18 4.60
CA GLY A 82 6.75 5.19 4.01
C GLY A 82 7.36 4.70 2.70
N MET A 83 7.98 3.52 2.71
CA MET A 83 8.58 2.90 1.53
C MET A 83 7.59 2.75 0.37
N ILE A 84 6.38 2.21 0.60
CA ILE A 84 5.36 2.09 -0.46
C ILE A 84 5.00 3.46 -1.04
N ARG A 85 4.77 4.46 -0.16
CA ARG A 85 4.35 5.80 -0.59
C ARG A 85 5.42 6.49 -1.41
N ASP A 86 6.68 6.46 -0.95
CA ASP A 86 7.80 7.12 -1.61
C ASP A 86 8.05 6.47 -2.99
N ASP A 87 8.00 5.14 -3.05
CA ASP A 87 8.11 4.35 -4.28
C ASP A 87 6.96 4.67 -5.26
N ALA A 88 5.72 4.76 -4.78
CA ALA A 88 4.57 5.11 -5.58
C ALA A 88 4.67 6.55 -6.14
N GLN A 89 5.16 7.50 -5.34
CA GLN A 89 5.40 8.86 -5.79
C GLN A 89 6.48 8.91 -6.88
N GLU A 90 7.55 8.14 -6.76
CA GLU A 90 8.59 8.03 -7.78
C GLU A 90 8.04 7.42 -9.08
N ILE A 91 7.23 6.36 -8.99
CA ILE A 91 6.53 5.79 -10.15
C ILE A 91 5.66 6.85 -10.82
N LEU A 92 4.89 7.63 -10.06
CA LEU A 92 4.04 8.68 -10.60
C LEU A 92 4.85 9.82 -11.24
N ALA A 93 5.96 10.22 -10.63
CA ALA A 93 6.82 11.29 -11.14
C ALA A 93 7.59 10.88 -12.41
N SER A 94 8.06 9.64 -12.47
CA SER A 94 8.74 9.06 -13.64
C SER A 94 7.77 8.76 -14.79
N SER A 95 6.51 8.47 -14.48
CA SER A 95 5.47 8.12 -15.45
C SER A 95 4.62 9.32 -15.90
N GLY A 96 5.11 10.57 -15.77
CA GLY A 96 4.41 11.87 -15.86
C GLY A 96 3.47 12.17 -17.05
N GLY A 97 2.54 11.27 -17.36
CA GLY A 97 1.59 11.29 -18.47
C GLY A 97 0.79 9.99 -18.66
N LEU A 98 1.27 8.84 -18.16
CA LEU A 98 0.64 7.53 -18.47
C LEU A 98 -0.70 7.28 -17.73
N LEU A 99 -1.00 8.01 -16.66
CA LEU A 99 -2.24 7.87 -15.87
C LEU A 99 -3.23 9.02 -16.09
N THR A 100 -2.87 10.06 -16.84
CA THR A 100 -3.72 11.22 -17.11
C THR A 100 -4.70 11.02 -18.28
N ASP A 101 -4.54 9.99 -19.11
CA ASP A 101 -5.37 9.76 -20.32
C ASP A 101 -6.76 9.13 -20.08
N ALA A 102 -7.23 9.02 -18.83
CA ALA A 102 -8.60 8.58 -18.57
C ALA A 102 -9.65 9.70 -18.70
N ALA A 103 -9.25 10.93 -19.06
CA ALA A 103 -10.11 12.11 -19.07
C ALA A 103 -10.39 12.75 -20.44
N ASP A 104 -9.91 12.18 -21.56
CA ASP A 104 -10.27 12.68 -22.89
C ASP A 104 -11.22 11.71 -23.61
N THR A 105 -12.52 11.98 -23.45
CA THR A 105 -13.54 11.43 -24.35
C THR A 105 -13.47 12.23 -25.64
N PRO A 106 -13.22 11.62 -26.81
CA PRO A 106 -13.35 12.33 -28.07
C PRO A 106 -14.85 12.56 -28.34
N GLN A 107 -15.34 13.76 -28.05
CA GLN A 107 -16.52 14.27 -28.76
C GLN A 107 -16.05 14.77 -30.13
N LEU A 108 -16.03 13.83 -31.08
CA LEU A 108 -16.09 14.14 -32.50
C LEU A 108 -17.49 13.79 -33.01
N CYS A 109 -18.09 14.80 -33.63
CA CYS A 109 -19.39 14.88 -34.31
C CYS A 109 -20.61 15.22 -33.44
#